data_AF-V7BD40-F1
#
_entry.id   AF-V7BD40-F1
#
_cell.length_a   1.000
_cell.length_b   1.000
_cell.length_c   1.000
_cell.angle_alpha   90.00
_cell.angle_beta   90.00
_cell.angle_gamma   90.00
#
_symmetry.space_group_name_H-M   'P 1'
#
loop_
_entity.id
_entity.type
_entity.pdbx_description
1 polymer ?
#
loop_
_entity_poly.entity_id
_entity_poly.type
_entity_poly.pdbx_seq_one_letter_code
_entity_poly.pdbx_strand_id
1 'polypeptide(L)'
;MAFQPKAEPGSLAKSLPRLISTALAKGYSEMSISELVSVLRVAYQTEDFDKVEEELVKREAKLTAEIGPLRAEVGPLRAEVGILGEKIHMASLNRIEAEERLKSIEEQCEKGKRSQEHYEQLLKEVKKNGLLKEFKKKMIDDAKSVAELTAKIPVLEEEKARDKSTLDSLKIKNMELEEAVKKNLTVIEGLRTENCRLTDEKHKSKTSFESLERKYSELSASVVRLEDDIKLLLSGDASNCGNTEVEPNPGVSYAVKDEQVIDDYELENDNGEPVPFQRTKDTRHSLDAATAHTSKKGNKEDALPASEKEIIDLSDDDDDGCKYQGLHREKAISQTIGENEHAQRVETIKRKHASDIEISTCTEG
;
A
#
# COMPACT_ATOMS: atom_id res chain seq x y z
N MET A 1 -61.05 49.78 55.02
CA MET A 1 -61.74 50.88 55.72
C MET A 1 -63.23 50.60 55.68
N ALA A 2 -63.84 50.60 56.86
CA ALA A 2 -65.22 50.23 57.09
C ALA A 2 -66.17 51.36 56.64
N PHE A 3 -67.22 51.00 55.89
CA PHE A 3 -68.43 51.81 55.80
C PHE A 3 -69.58 50.97 56.34
N GLN A 4 -70.08 51.39 57.49
CA GLN A 4 -71.26 50.85 58.14
C GLN A 4 -72.53 51.20 57.32
N PRO A 5 -73.50 50.29 57.17
CA PRO A 5 -74.84 50.64 56.77
C PRO A 5 -75.63 51.14 57.98
N LYS A 6 -75.97 52.43 58.01
CA LYS A 6 -76.86 53.01 59.03
C LYS A 6 -78.29 52.95 58.51
N ALA A 7 -79.00 51.89 58.85
CA ALA A 7 -80.44 51.81 58.77
C ALA A 7 -81.01 52.05 60.18
N GLU A 8 -81.78 53.12 60.36
CA GLU A 8 -82.77 53.22 61.44
C GLU A 8 -84.11 53.68 60.86
N PRO A 9 -85.22 52.99 61.21
CA PRO A 9 -86.57 53.35 60.80
C PRO A 9 -87.14 54.39 61.76
N GLY A 10 -86.94 55.67 61.46
CA GLY A 10 -87.46 56.79 62.24
C GLY A 10 -88.83 57.25 61.76
N SER A 11 -89.89 56.66 62.32
CA SER A 11 -91.16 57.31 62.68
C SER A 11 -91.66 58.46 61.77
N LEU A 12 -92.37 58.07 60.70
CA LEU A 12 -93.29 58.89 59.91
C LEU A 12 -94.50 59.32 60.75
N ALA A 13 -94.34 60.30 61.63
CA ALA A 13 -95.45 60.95 62.32
C ALA A 13 -95.03 62.34 62.80
N LYS A 14 -95.17 63.34 61.93
CA LYS A 14 -95.44 64.76 62.21
C LYS A 14 -94.93 65.62 61.05
N SER A 15 -95.83 65.92 60.12
CA SER A 15 -96.13 67.28 59.67
C SER A 15 -96.91 67.18 58.35
N LEU A 16 -98.20 66.84 58.45
CA LEU A 16 -99.12 67.19 57.38
C LEU A 16 -99.24 68.73 57.37
N PRO A 17 -99.05 69.41 56.23
CA PRO A 17 -99.28 70.84 56.13
C PRO A 17 -100.75 71.15 56.41
N ARG A 18 -100.94 71.85 57.52
CA ARG A 18 -102.14 72.56 57.94
C ARG A 18 -102.48 73.65 56.93
N LEU A 19 -103.09 73.32 55.80
CA LEU A 19 -103.71 74.29 54.89
C LEU A 19 -104.64 73.52 53.93
N ILE A 20 -105.93 73.46 54.26
CA ILE A 20 -107.14 73.62 53.41
C ILE A 20 -108.31 73.56 54.40
N SER A 21 -108.55 74.66 55.12
CA SER A 21 -109.67 74.80 56.09
C SER A 21 -110.88 75.54 55.53
N THR A 22 -110.99 75.70 54.21
CA THR A 22 -112.11 76.43 53.60
C THR A 22 -112.53 75.78 52.28
N ALA A 23 -112.98 74.52 52.32
CA ALA A 23 -113.77 73.86 51.27
C ALA A 23 -114.24 72.43 51.64
N LEU A 24 -113.95 71.93 52.85
CA LEU A 24 -114.39 70.60 53.30
C LEU A 24 -115.85 70.63 53.78
N ALA A 25 -116.77 70.97 52.88
CA ALA A 25 -118.21 70.75 53.06
C ALA A 25 -118.73 69.58 52.21
N LYS A 26 -117.90 69.04 51.30
CA LYS A 26 -118.17 67.83 50.52
C LYS A 26 -117.20 66.72 50.92
N GLY A 27 -117.72 65.55 51.25
CA GLY A 27 -116.89 64.37 51.48
C GLY A 27 -116.14 63.97 50.20
N TYR A 28 -115.03 63.22 50.31
CA TYR A 28 -114.32 62.68 49.14
C TYR A 28 -115.22 61.86 48.18
N SER A 29 -116.36 61.37 48.69
CA SER A 29 -117.42 60.70 47.92
C SER A 29 -118.23 61.62 47.00
N GLU A 30 -118.18 62.94 47.21
CA GLU A 30 -118.97 63.95 46.50
C GLU A 30 -118.12 64.85 45.60
N MET A 31 -116.79 64.65 45.64
CA MET A 31 -115.83 65.31 44.77
C MET A 31 -115.84 64.61 43.41
N SER A 32 -115.84 65.39 42.34
CA SER A 32 -115.53 64.88 41.01
C SER A 32 -114.10 64.32 40.97
N ILE A 33 -113.86 63.39 40.05
CA ILE A 33 -112.53 62.81 39.83
C ILE A 33 -111.48 63.92 39.61
N SER A 34 -111.86 65.00 38.92
CA SER A 34 -111.00 66.18 38.69
C SER A 34 -110.63 66.92 39.98
N GLU A 35 -111.55 67.05 40.94
CA GLU A 35 -111.28 67.64 42.26
C GLU A 35 -110.40 66.72 43.10
N LEU A 36 -110.65 65.41 43.08
CA LEU A 36 -109.84 64.42 43.78
C LEU A 36 -108.39 64.39 43.25
N VAL A 37 -108.23 64.44 41.93
CA VAL A 37 -106.91 64.54 41.27
C VAL A 37 -106.22 65.87 41.61
N SER A 38 -106.96 66.98 41.70
CA SER A 38 -106.39 68.28 42.09
C SER A 38 -105.89 68.28 43.54
N VAL A 39 -106.66 67.68 44.46
CA VAL A 39 -106.23 67.51 45.87
C VAL A 39 -105.00 66.60 45.94
N LEU A 40 -104.95 65.53 45.15
CA LEU A 40 -103.80 64.62 45.12
C LEU A 40 -102.53 65.30 44.56
N ARG A 41 -102.63 66.11 43.50
CA ARG A 41 -101.48 66.87 42.97
C ARG A 41 -100.92 67.85 43.99
N VAL A 42 -101.81 68.56 44.70
CA VAL A 42 -101.42 69.49 45.78
C VAL A 42 -100.86 68.74 46.99
N ALA A 43 -101.44 67.60 47.37
CA ALA A 43 -101.03 66.80 48.53
C ALA A 43 -99.69 66.09 48.33
N TYR A 44 -99.39 65.67 47.09
CA TYR A 44 -98.14 64.98 46.74
C TYR A 44 -97.11 65.89 46.08
N GLN A 45 -97.36 67.21 45.98
CA GLN A 45 -96.44 68.21 45.42
C GLN A 45 -95.80 67.72 44.10
N THR A 46 -96.63 67.27 43.16
CA THR A 46 -96.18 66.67 41.90
C THR A 46 -95.19 67.56 41.14
N GLU A 47 -95.35 68.88 41.23
CA GLU A 47 -94.47 69.88 40.62
C GLU A 47 -93.05 69.87 41.21
N ASP A 48 -92.86 69.45 42.46
CA ASP A 48 -91.54 69.35 43.07
C ASP A 48 -90.82 68.06 42.64
N PHE A 49 -91.56 66.99 42.37
CA PHE A 49 -91.01 65.78 41.74
C PHE A 49 -90.56 66.07 40.30
N ASP A 50 -91.37 66.78 39.51
CA ASP A 50 -91.02 67.16 38.13
C ASP A 50 -89.73 68.00 38.09
N LYS A 51 -89.55 68.95 39.02
CA LYS A 51 -88.30 69.75 39.13
C LYS A 51 -87.09 68.90 39.47
N VAL A 52 -87.25 67.93 40.38
CA VAL A 52 -86.17 67.01 40.76
C VAL A 52 -85.81 66.10 39.59
N GLU A 53 -86.81 65.59 38.86
CA GLU A 53 -86.59 64.78 37.66
C GLU A 53 -85.85 65.59 36.58
N GLU A 54 -86.29 66.81 36.29
CA GLU A 54 -85.62 67.68 35.31
C GLU A 54 -84.16 67.97 35.69
N GLU A 55 -83.89 68.24 36.97
CA GLU A 55 -82.54 68.48 37.48
C GLU A 55 -81.68 67.20 37.44
N LEU A 56 -82.25 66.03 37.73
CA LEU A 56 -81.57 64.75 37.62
C LEU A 56 -81.24 64.41 36.16
N VAL A 57 -82.16 64.64 35.23
CA VAL A 57 -81.93 64.46 33.79
C VAL A 57 -80.84 65.41 33.29
N LYS A 58 -80.85 66.69 33.73
CA LYS A 58 -79.77 67.65 33.40
C LYS A 58 -78.41 67.17 33.91
N ARG A 59 -78.34 66.63 35.14
CA ARG A 59 -77.10 66.10 35.72
C ARG A 59 -76.64 64.82 35.02
N GLU A 60 -77.55 63.92 34.68
CA GLU A 60 -77.23 62.70 33.93
C GLU A 60 -76.73 63.03 32.53
N ALA A 61 -77.38 63.97 31.83
CA ALA A 61 -76.93 64.45 30.52
C ALA A 61 -75.53 65.08 30.61
N LYS A 62 -75.29 65.91 31.65
CA LYS A 62 -73.97 66.50 31.90
C LYS A 62 -72.90 65.42 32.17
N LEU A 63 -73.17 64.47 33.06
CA LEU A 63 -72.24 63.38 33.37
C LEU A 63 -71.97 62.49 32.15
N THR A 64 -72.99 62.21 31.35
CA THR A 64 -72.83 61.44 30.11
C THR A 64 -71.97 62.18 29.09
N ALA A 65 -72.18 63.50 28.96
CA ALA A 65 -71.36 64.36 28.10
C ALA A 65 -69.90 64.45 28.58
N GLU A 66 -69.65 64.43 29.89
CA GLU A 66 -68.29 64.42 30.47
C GLU A 66 -67.61 63.03 30.37
N ILE A 67 -68.35 61.94 30.56
CA ILE A 67 -67.82 60.56 30.53
C ILE A 67 -67.55 60.07 29.09
N GLY A 68 -68.34 60.51 28.11
CA GLY A 68 -68.20 60.11 26.71
C GLY A 68 -66.77 60.29 26.17
N PRO A 69 -66.19 61.50 26.23
CA PRO A 69 -64.81 61.76 25.81
C PRO A 69 -63.77 60.92 26.56
N LEU A 70 -63.90 60.79 27.88
CA LEU A 70 -62.97 60.00 28.70
C LEU A 70 -62.98 58.51 28.30
N ARG A 71 -64.16 57.94 28.03
CA ARG A 71 -64.27 56.56 27.54
C ARG A 71 -63.66 56.38 26.15
N ALA A 72 -63.79 57.40 25.28
CA ALA A 72 -63.17 57.38 23.96
C ALA A 72 -61.63 57.43 24.04
N GLU A 73 -61.05 58.08 25.05
CA GLU A 73 -59.60 58.17 25.25
C GLU A 73 -58.98 56.91 25.90
N VAL A 74 -59.72 56.22 26.78
CA VAL A 74 -59.23 54.99 27.45
C VAL A 74 -59.00 53.83 26.47
N GLY A 75 -59.76 53.76 25.37
CA GLY A 75 -59.61 52.72 24.35
C GLY A 75 -58.21 52.72 23.70
N PRO A 76 -57.78 53.84 23.08
CA PRO A 76 -56.43 54.00 22.54
C PRO A 76 -55.32 53.73 23.55
N LEU A 77 -55.42 54.27 24.77
CA LEU A 77 -54.41 54.07 25.81
C LEU A 77 -54.27 52.58 26.21
N ARG A 78 -55.38 51.85 26.32
CA ARG A 78 -55.35 50.40 26.58
C ARG A 78 -54.67 49.64 25.45
N ALA A 79 -54.90 50.02 24.19
CA ALA A 79 -54.24 49.41 23.05
C ALA A 79 -52.73 49.70 23.04
N GLU A 80 -52.33 50.94 23.34
CA GLU A 80 -50.92 51.34 23.43
C GLU A 80 -50.17 50.59 24.54
N VAL A 81 -50.79 50.44 25.72
CA VAL A 81 -50.24 49.62 26.82
C VAL A 81 -50.04 48.16 26.38
N GLY A 82 -50.99 47.60 25.62
CA GLY A 82 -50.86 46.25 25.05
C GLY A 82 -49.65 46.13 24.12
N ILE A 83 -49.53 47.05 23.15
CA ILE A 83 -48.42 47.10 22.21
C ILE A 83 -47.08 47.27 22.93
N LEU A 84 -47.02 48.14 23.96
CA LEU A 84 -45.80 48.36 24.72
C LEU A 84 -45.42 47.11 25.54
N GLY A 85 -46.40 46.40 26.10
CA GLY A 85 -46.19 45.13 26.78
C GLY A 85 -45.58 44.07 25.87
N GLU A 86 -46.11 43.93 24.65
CA GLU A 86 -45.55 43.02 23.63
C GLU A 86 -44.12 43.42 23.23
N LYS A 87 -43.85 44.71 23.02
CA LYS A 87 -42.50 45.21 22.73
C LYS A 87 -41.51 44.89 23.85
N ILE A 88 -41.91 45.07 25.11
CA ILE A 88 -41.08 44.74 26.27
C ILE A 88 -40.80 43.23 26.33
N HIS A 89 -41.82 42.40 26.09
CA HIS A 89 -41.66 40.95 26.08
C HIS A 89 -40.70 40.50 24.97
N MET A 90 -40.87 41.00 23.75
CA MET A 90 -39.98 40.71 22.63
C MET A 90 -38.55 41.19 22.88
N ALA A 91 -38.36 42.38 23.46
CA ALA A 91 -37.03 42.87 23.82
C ALA A 91 -36.36 41.98 24.88
N SER A 92 -37.12 41.48 25.85
CA SER A 92 -36.61 40.55 26.86
C SER A 92 -36.17 39.21 26.24
N LEU A 93 -36.95 38.66 25.30
CA LEU A 93 -36.58 37.43 24.59
C LEU A 93 -35.30 37.62 23.76
N ASN A 94 -35.23 38.72 23.00
CA ASN A 94 -34.04 39.03 22.21
C ASN A 94 -32.79 39.23 23.08
N ARG A 95 -32.94 39.80 24.28
CA ARG A 95 -31.84 39.95 25.23
C ARG A 95 -31.33 38.59 25.72
N ILE A 96 -32.24 37.68 26.11
CA ILE A 96 -31.87 36.32 26.58
C ILE A 96 -31.14 35.57 25.47
N GLU A 97 -31.66 35.62 24.25
CA GLU A 97 -31.02 34.96 23.10
C GLU A 97 -29.61 35.54 22.82
N ALA A 98 -29.44 36.87 22.91
CA ALA A 98 -28.13 37.50 22.75
C ALA A 98 -27.14 37.09 23.86
N GLU A 99 -27.59 37.00 25.11
CA GLU A 99 -26.78 36.54 26.25
C GLU A 99 -26.33 35.07 26.07
N GLU A 100 -27.21 34.18 25.59
CA GLU A 100 -26.86 32.79 25.30
C GLU A 100 -25.83 32.67 24.18
N ARG A 101 -25.99 33.45 23.10
CA ARG A 101 -25.00 33.49 22.01
C ARG A 101 -23.65 33.99 22.49
N LEU A 102 -23.61 35.03 23.33
CA LEU A 102 -22.36 35.53 23.92
C LEU A 102 -21.68 34.46 24.78
N LYS A 103 -22.44 33.76 25.62
CA LYS A 103 -21.92 32.66 26.45
C LYS A 103 -21.31 31.54 25.60
N SER A 104 -21.95 31.16 24.50
CA SER A 104 -21.39 30.15 23.58
C SER A 104 -20.10 30.61 22.91
N ILE A 105 -19.98 31.89 22.57
CA ILE A 105 -18.76 32.45 21.96
C ILE A 105 -17.61 32.47 22.97
N GLU A 106 -17.88 32.89 24.21
CA GLU A 106 -16.89 32.91 25.29
C GLU A 106 -16.33 31.51 25.58
N GLU A 107 -17.21 30.50 25.67
CA GLU A 107 -16.80 29.12 25.89
C GLU A 107 -15.89 28.59 24.75
N GLN A 108 -16.21 28.94 23.50
CA GLN A 108 -15.39 28.57 22.35
C GLN A 108 -14.03 29.29 22.36
N CYS A 109 -14.00 30.56 22.74
CA CYS A 109 -12.77 31.32 22.88
C CYS A 109 -11.83 30.68 23.92
N GLU A 110 -12.37 30.30 25.09
CA GLU A 110 -11.60 29.63 26.14
C GLU A 110 -11.14 28.21 25.72
N LYS A 111 -11.95 27.47 24.97
CA LYS A 111 -11.51 26.20 24.35
C LYS A 111 -10.35 26.42 23.38
N GLY A 112 -10.41 27.46 22.56
CA GLY A 112 -9.35 27.83 21.61
C GLY A 112 -8.06 28.26 22.30
N LYS A 113 -8.17 29.03 23.39
CA LYS A 113 -7.01 29.44 24.19
C LYS A 113 -6.31 28.25 24.84
N ARG A 114 -7.07 27.35 25.45
CA ARG A 114 -6.51 26.12 26.06
C ARG A 114 -5.82 25.21 25.04
N SER A 115 -6.37 25.06 23.84
CA SER A 115 -5.73 24.25 22.80
C SER A 115 -4.45 24.90 22.29
N GLN A 116 -4.43 26.23 22.11
CA GLN A 116 -3.24 26.98 21.74
C GLN A 116 -2.12 26.82 22.77
N GLU A 117 -2.44 26.98 24.06
CA GLU A 117 -1.47 26.79 25.16
C GLU A 117 -0.90 25.37 25.17
N HIS A 118 -1.75 24.36 24.93
CA HIS A 118 -1.32 22.96 24.83
C HIS A 118 -0.34 22.74 23.66
N TYR A 119 -0.60 23.29 22.48
CA TYR A 119 0.34 23.20 21.35
C TYR A 119 1.67 23.89 21.63
N GLU A 120 1.66 25.02 22.33
CA GLU A 120 2.88 25.73 22.70
C GLU A 120 3.73 24.91 23.70
N GLN A 121 3.09 24.26 24.67
CA GLN A 121 3.76 23.34 25.60
C GLN A 121 4.39 22.16 24.86
N LEU A 122 3.64 21.52 23.95
CA LEU A 122 4.15 20.40 23.16
C LEU A 122 5.36 20.82 22.30
N LEU A 123 5.30 22.01 21.70
CA LEU A 123 6.42 22.55 20.91
C LEU A 123 7.66 22.83 21.79
N LYS A 124 7.47 23.36 23.00
CA LYS A 124 8.55 23.55 23.98
C LYS A 124 9.17 22.21 24.39
N GLU A 125 8.36 21.20 24.64
CA GLU A 125 8.81 19.85 25.00
C GLU A 125 9.59 19.20 23.85
N VAL A 126 9.09 19.24 22.61
CA VAL A 126 9.82 18.75 21.43
C VAL A 126 11.17 19.45 21.25
N LYS A 127 11.23 20.76 21.50
CA LYS A 127 12.49 21.53 21.47
C LYS A 127 13.44 21.13 22.60
N LYS A 128 12.92 20.90 23.81
CA LYS A 128 13.70 20.51 25.00
C LYS A 128 14.27 19.10 24.86
N ASN A 129 13.49 18.17 24.32
CA ASN A 129 13.82 16.75 24.26
C ASN A 129 14.95 16.44 23.28
N GLY A 130 15.45 17.44 22.55
CA GLY A 130 16.63 17.28 21.70
C GLY A 130 16.40 16.32 20.54
N LEU A 131 15.19 15.79 20.35
CA LEU A 131 14.83 14.83 19.32
C LEU A 131 15.25 15.32 17.93
N LEU A 132 15.09 16.62 17.67
CA LEU A 132 15.53 17.23 16.42
C LEU A 132 17.06 17.19 16.23
N LYS A 133 17.83 17.34 17.32
CA LYS A 133 19.29 17.26 17.28
C LYS A 133 19.75 15.82 17.06
N GLU A 134 19.14 14.85 17.75
CA GLU A 134 19.43 13.43 17.59
C GLU A 134 19.07 12.95 16.19
N PHE A 135 17.89 13.29 15.70
CA PHE A 135 17.46 12.99 14.35
C PHE A 135 18.40 13.59 13.30
N LYS A 136 18.78 14.86 13.47
CA LYS A 136 19.76 15.52 12.58
C LYS A 136 21.12 14.83 12.62
N LYS A 137 21.60 14.43 13.80
CA LYS A 137 22.86 13.69 13.95
C LYS A 137 22.78 12.36 13.18
N LYS A 138 21.71 11.59 13.40
CA LYS A 138 21.48 10.32 12.72
C LYS A 138 21.45 10.50 11.20
N MET A 139 20.70 11.50 10.69
CA MET A 139 20.67 11.80 9.26
C MET A 139 22.05 12.10 8.68
N ILE A 140 22.91 12.83 9.41
CA ILE A 140 24.27 13.14 8.96
C ILE A 140 25.12 11.86 8.93
N ASP A 141 25.02 11.00 9.93
CA ASP A 141 25.77 9.75 9.99
C ASP A 141 25.31 8.77 8.90
N ASP A 142 24.00 8.67 8.66
CA ASP A 142 23.41 7.91 7.56
C ASP A 142 23.91 8.46 6.21
N ALA A 143 23.91 9.78 6.01
CA ALA A 143 24.43 10.40 4.78
C ALA A 143 25.92 10.11 4.53
N LYS A 144 26.75 10.07 5.58
CA LYS A 144 28.16 9.67 5.46
C LYS A 144 28.28 8.20 5.05
N SER A 145 27.51 7.31 5.66
CA SER A 145 27.52 5.89 5.33
C SER A 145 27.10 5.63 3.87
N VAL A 146 26.07 6.36 3.40
CA VAL A 146 25.64 6.31 1.99
C VAL A 146 26.74 6.79 1.07
N ALA A 147 27.39 7.91 1.38
CA ALA A 147 28.50 8.43 0.56
C ALA A 147 29.67 7.43 0.45
N GLU A 148 30.03 6.74 1.54
CA GLU A 148 31.07 5.70 1.53
C GLU A 148 30.66 4.49 0.66
N LEU A 149 29.41 4.04 0.78
CA LEU A 149 28.89 2.96 -0.06
C LEU A 149 28.85 3.36 -1.54
N THR A 150 28.37 4.57 -1.84
CA THR A 150 28.37 5.11 -3.21
C THR A 150 29.77 5.20 -3.79
N ALA A 151 30.79 5.50 -2.97
CA ALA A 151 32.19 5.50 -3.42
C ALA A 151 32.76 4.10 -3.68
N LYS A 152 32.26 3.06 -2.98
CA LYS A 152 32.70 1.66 -3.17
C LYS A 152 32.11 1.00 -4.42
N ILE A 153 30.91 1.40 -4.85
CA ILE A 153 30.23 0.86 -6.04
C ILE A 153 31.12 0.91 -7.30
N PRO A 154 31.70 2.05 -7.73
CA PRO A 154 32.47 2.11 -8.97
C PRO A 154 33.74 1.25 -8.94
N VAL A 155 34.37 1.10 -7.76
CA VAL A 155 35.56 0.24 -7.59
C VAL A 155 35.20 -1.23 -7.84
N LEU A 156 34.08 -1.69 -7.28
CA LEU A 156 33.59 -3.05 -7.49
C LEU A 156 33.12 -3.28 -8.93
N GLU A 157 32.53 -2.27 -9.57
CA GLU A 157 32.16 -2.35 -10.98
C GLU A 157 33.38 -2.46 -11.90
N GLU A 158 34.47 -1.73 -11.61
CA GLU A 158 35.73 -1.84 -12.34
C GLU A 158 36.38 -3.21 -12.14
N GLU A 159 36.44 -3.71 -10.91
CA GLU A 159 36.96 -5.04 -10.59
C GLU A 159 36.17 -6.13 -11.32
N LYS A 160 34.83 -6.07 -11.28
CA LYS A 160 33.96 -6.98 -12.01
C LYS A 160 34.19 -6.93 -13.53
N ALA A 161 34.40 -5.74 -14.10
CA ALA A 161 34.69 -5.60 -15.53
C ALA A 161 36.06 -6.22 -15.91
N ARG A 162 37.07 -6.05 -15.05
CA ARG A 162 38.39 -6.66 -15.20
C ARG A 162 38.31 -8.19 -15.13
N ASP A 163 37.66 -8.73 -14.12
CA ASP A 163 37.48 -10.17 -13.95
C ASP A 163 36.74 -10.78 -15.14
N LYS A 164 35.72 -10.10 -15.63
CA LYS A 164 34.99 -10.51 -16.83
C LYS A 164 35.90 -10.60 -18.07
N SER A 165 36.77 -9.61 -18.27
CA SER A 165 37.75 -9.60 -19.36
C SER A 165 38.79 -10.73 -19.24
N THR A 166 39.29 -10.99 -18.02
CA THR A 166 40.24 -12.10 -17.79
C THR A 166 39.58 -13.46 -18.04
N LEU A 167 38.33 -13.63 -17.61
CA LEU A 167 37.55 -14.84 -17.84
C LEU A 167 37.33 -15.09 -19.34
N ASP A 168 36.97 -14.06 -20.10
CA ASP A 168 36.74 -14.19 -21.54
C ASP A 168 38.06 -14.51 -22.28
N SER A 169 39.19 -13.92 -21.86
CA SER A 169 40.52 -14.28 -22.37
C SER A 169 40.89 -15.74 -22.08
N LEU A 170 40.57 -16.25 -20.89
CA LEU A 170 40.81 -17.64 -20.51
C LEU A 170 39.97 -18.62 -21.34
N LYS A 171 38.70 -18.27 -21.60
CA LYS A 171 37.81 -19.08 -22.46
C LYS A 171 38.35 -19.23 -23.87
N ILE A 172 38.87 -18.15 -24.46
CA ILE A 172 39.48 -18.19 -25.80
C ILE A 172 40.69 -19.13 -25.81
N LYS A 173 41.61 -18.99 -24.84
CA LYS A 173 42.77 -19.88 -24.73
C LYS A 173 42.38 -21.34 -24.53
N ASN A 174 41.32 -21.62 -23.77
CA ASN A 174 40.85 -22.99 -23.58
C ASN A 174 40.30 -23.58 -24.89
N MET A 175 39.55 -22.81 -25.67
CA MET A 175 39.10 -23.23 -27.01
C MET A 175 40.27 -23.50 -27.97
N GLU A 176 41.29 -22.63 -27.98
CA GLU A 176 42.50 -22.83 -28.79
C GLU A 176 43.24 -24.10 -28.41
N LEU A 177 43.35 -24.37 -27.10
CA LEU A 177 43.98 -25.58 -26.58
C LEU A 177 43.19 -26.84 -26.93
N GLU A 178 41.86 -26.82 -26.79
CA GLU A 178 40.97 -27.92 -27.17
C GLU A 178 41.13 -28.27 -28.67
N GLU A 179 41.18 -27.26 -29.54
CA GLU A 179 41.41 -27.47 -30.98
C GLU A 179 42.83 -28.00 -31.27
N ALA A 180 43.85 -27.54 -30.56
CA ALA A 180 45.21 -28.07 -30.69
C ALA A 180 45.30 -29.54 -30.24
N VAL A 181 44.67 -29.88 -29.11
CA VAL A 181 44.60 -31.27 -28.61
C VAL A 181 43.89 -32.16 -29.63
N LYS A 182 42.76 -31.71 -30.18
CA LYS A 182 42.03 -32.44 -31.22
C LYS A 182 42.91 -32.72 -32.45
N LYS A 183 43.65 -31.73 -32.94
CA LYS A 183 44.62 -31.91 -34.04
C LYS A 183 45.71 -32.92 -33.69
N ASN A 184 46.31 -32.81 -32.51
CA ASN A 184 47.35 -33.74 -32.07
C ASN A 184 46.82 -35.19 -31.95
N LEU A 185 45.59 -35.38 -31.48
CA LEU A 185 44.96 -36.69 -31.43
C LEU A 185 44.83 -37.31 -32.83
N THR A 186 44.41 -36.54 -33.84
CA THR A 186 44.33 -37.04 -35.22
C THR A 186 45.70 -37.43 -35.79
N VAL A 187 46.75 -36.67 -35.46
CA VAL A 187 48.13 -36.99 -35.87
C VAL A 187 48.62 -38.26 -35.18
N ILE A 188 48.38 -38.41 -33.88
CA ILE A 188 48.75 -39.61 -33.12
C ILE A 188 48.04 -40.85 -33.69
N GLU A 189 46.76 -40.74 -34.04
CA GLU A 189 46.00 -41.83 -34.66
C GLU A 189 46.61 -42.22 -36.02
N GLY A 190 46.96 -41.24 -36.87
CA GLY A 190 47.66 -41.48 -38.14
C GLY A 190 49.04 -42.12 -37.98
N LEU A 191 49.81 -41.75 -36.94
CA LEU A 191 51.09 -42.40 -36.65
C LEU A 191 50.92 -43.83 -36.13
N ARG A 192 49.87 -44.09 -35.34
CA ARG A 192 49.55 -45.44 -34.86
C ARG A 192 49.22 -46.38 -36.02
N THR A 193 48.40 -45.93 -36.98
CA THR A 193 48.05 -46.75 -38.16
C THR A 193 49.27 -47.05 -39.01
N GLU A 194 50.15 -46.06 -39.23
CA GLU A 194 51.38 -46.25 -39.99
C GLU A 194 52.38 -47.17 -39.27
N ASN A 195 52.53 -47.08 -37.95
CA ASN A 195 53.35 -48.00 -37.17
C ASN A 195 52.86 -49.45 -37.25
N CYS A 196 51.54 -49.68 -37.22
CA CYS A 196 50.97 -51.01 -37.45
C CYS A 196 51.38 -51.54 -38.84
N ARG A 197 51.24 -50.71 -39.88
CA ARG A 197 51.61 -51.06 -41.26
C ARG A 197 53.09 -51.41 -41.40
N LEU A 198 53.98 -50.61 -40.80
CA LEU A 198 55.43 -50.85 -40.81
C LEU A 198 55.81 -52.12 -40.04
N THR A 199 55.11 -52.43 -38.95
CA THR A 199 55.33 -53.67 -38.19
C THR A 199 54.99 -54.90 -39.03
N ASP A 200 53.88 -54.87 -39.77
CA ASP A 200 53.50 -55.94 -40.70
C ASP A 200 54.52 -56.11 -41.82
N GLU A 201 54.99 -54.99 -42.40
CA GLU A 201 56.01 -54.99 -43.45
C GLU A 201 57.37 -55.51 -42.96
N LYS A 202 57.77 -55.13 -41.74
CA LYS A 202 58.97 -55.67 -41.06
C LYS A 202 58.86 -57.18 -40.89
N HIS A 203 57.72 -57.69 -40.43
CA HIS A 203 57.50 -59.12 -40.24
C HIS A 203 57.53 -59.88 -41.57
N LYS A 204 56.91 -59.34 -42.62
CA LYS A 204 56.96 -59.92 -43.97
C LYS A 204 58.38 -59.98 -44.54
N SER A 205 59.15 -58.91 -44.36
CA SER A 205 60.56 -58.84 -44.78
C SER A 205 61.42 -59.84 -43.99
N LYS A 206 61.21 -59.96 -42.68
CA LYS A 206 61.88 -60.94 -41.82
C LYS A 206 61.64 -62.38 -42.30
N THR A 207 60.38 -62.76 -42.53
CA THR A 207 60.02 -64.09 -43.05
C THR A 207 60.65 -64.36 -44.43
N SER A 208 60.71 -63.34 -45.30
CA SER A 208 61.35 -63.46 -46.60
C SER A 208 62.87 -63.67 -46.49
N PHE A 209 63.52 -62.98 -45.56
CA PHE A 209 64.94 -63.12 -45.27
C PHE A 209 65.28 -64.50 -44.70
N GLU A 210 64.52 -64.99 -43.70
CA GLU A 210 64.67 -66.34 -43.14
C GLU A 210 64.51 -67.44 -44.22
N SER A 211 63.59 -67.24 -45.16
CA SER A 211 63.42 -68.14 -46.31
C SER A 211 64.64 -68.13 -47.25
N LEU A 212 65.22 -66.95 -47.50
CA LEU A 212 66.42 -66.80 -48.34
C LEU A 212 67.66 -67.42 -47.68
N GLU A 213 67.85 -67.18 -46.39
CA GLU A 213 68.94 -67.76 -45.59
C GLU A 213 68.91 -69.30 -45.60
N ARG A 214 67.70 -69.89 -45.51
CA ARG A 214 67.51 -71.34 -45.65
C ARG A 214 67.95 -71.85 -47.03
N LYS A 215 67.51 -71.19 -48.11
CA LYS A 215 67.90 -71.55 -49.49
C LYS A 215 69.40 -71.40 -49.72
N TYR A 216 70.01 -70.36 -49.16
CA TYR A 216 71.46 -70.15 -49.24
C TYR A 216 72.19 -71.28 -48.52
N SER A 217 71.76 -71.66 -47.32
CA SER A 217 72.33 -72.78 -46.56
C SER A 217 72.22 -74.12 -47.32
N GLU A 218 71.07 -74.38 -47.96
CA GLU A 218 70.87 -75.55 -48.82
C GLU A 218 71.81 -75.54 -50.04
N LEU A 219 72.01 -74.37 -50.66
CA LEU A 219 72.92 -74.20 -51.77
C LEU A 219 74.38 -74.41 -51.35
N SER A 220 74.83 -73.79 -50.25
CA SER A 220 76.16 -73.97 -49.69
C SER A 220 76.45 -75.43 -49.37
N ALA A 221 75.50 -76.15 -48.75
CA ALA A 221 75.63 -77.59 -48.53
C ALA A 221 75.74 -78.37 -49.84
N SER A 222 75.06 -77.92 -50.90
CA SER A 222 75.14 -78.53 -52.24
C SER A 222 76.47 -78.27 -52.93
N VAL A 223 77.06 -77.09 -52.74
CA VAL A 223 78.39 -76.74 -53.24
C VAL A 223 79.46 -77.61 -52.57
N VAL A 224 79.44 -77.77 -51.25
CA VAL A 224 80.39 -78.64 -50.53
C VAL A 224 80.33 -80.08 -51.06
N ARG A 225 79.11 -80.61 -51.28
CA ARG A 225 78.95 -81.95 -51.88
C ARG A 225 79.55 -82.04 -53.28
N LEU A 226 79.32 -81.03 -54.12
CA LEU A 226 79.91 -80.96 -55.47
C LEU A 226 81.44 -80.86 -55.41
N GLU A 227 81.99 -80.09 -54.48
CA GLU A 227 83.44 -79.99 -54.25
C GLU A 227 84.03 -81.33 -53.82
N ASP A 228 83.36 -82.05 -52.91
CA ASP A 228 83.74 -83.41 -52.51
C ASP A 228 83.67 -84.40 -53.69
N ASP A 229 82.62 -84.33 -54.52
CA ASP A 229 82.48 -85.14 -55.73
C ASP A 229 83.60 -84.85 -56.75
N ILE A 230 83.94 -83.58 -56.97
CA ILE A 230 85.07 -83.16 -57.84
C ILE A 230 86.40 -83.67 -57.28
N LYS A 231 86.60 -83.56 -55.96
CA LYS A 231 87.82 -84.05 -55.31
C LYS A 231 87.96 -85.56 -55.46
N LEU A 232 86.85 -86.32 -55.33
CA LEU A 232 86.82 -87.75 -55.62
C LEU A 232 87.24 -88.04 -57.08
N LEU A 233 86.70 -87.31 -58.05
CA LEU A 233 87.08 -87.43 -59.46
C LEU A 233 88.56 -87.12 -59.71
N LEU A 234 89.11 -86.08 -59.07
CA LEU A 234 90.53 -85.71 -59.19
C LEU A 234 91.47 -86.67 -58.45
N SER A 235 90.97 -87.41 -57.45
CA SER A 235 91.73 -88.44 -56.74
C SER A 235 91.77 -89.80 -57.45
N GLY A 236 91.01 -89.97 -58.53
CA GLY A 236 91.10 -91.13 -59.44
C GLY A 236 92.18 -90.95 -60.50
N ASP A 237 93.35 -91.55 -60.29
CA ASP A 237 94.43 -91.79 -61.27
C ASP A 237 94.70 -90.68 -62.30
N ALA A 238 95.27 -89.56 -61.83
CA ALA A 238 96.07 -88.66 -62.66
C ALA A 238 97.50 -88.59 -62.13
N SER A 239 98.21 -89.69 -62.39
CA SER A 239 99.66 -89.75 -62.48
C SER A 239 100.16 -88.71 -63.50
N ASN A 240 100.99 -87.79 -63.00
CA ASN A 240 102.14 -87.18 -63.65
C ASN A 240 101.95 -85.93 -64.53
N CYS A 241 102.90 -84.99 -64.32
CA CYS A 241 103.13 -83.68 -64.96
C CYS A 241 102.22 -82.55 -64.45
N GLY A 242 102.71 -81.46 -63.86
CA GLY A 242 104.03 -80.84 -63.92
C GLY A 242 103.83 -79.32 -63.97
N ASN A 243 104.05 -78.67 -62.82
CA ASN A 243 104.32 -77.27 -62.51
C ASN A 243 104.14 -76.19 -63.60
N THR A 244 103.36 -75.14 -63.28
CA THR A 244 103.84 -73.74 -63.36
C THR A 244 102.99 -72.81 -62.49
N GLU A 245 103.60 -72.45 -61.36
CA GLU A 245 103.56 -71.22 -60.58
C GLU A 245 103.00 -69.98 -61.32
N VAL A 246 101.87 -69.44 -60.85
CA VAL A 246 101.50 -68.02 -60.99
C VAL A 246 100.77 -67.58 -59.72
N GLU A 247 101.45 -66.76 -58.92
CA GLU A 247 100.90 -65.98 -57.81
C GLU A 247 99.77 -65.05 -58.27
N PRO A 248 98.64 -64.99 -57.54
CA PRO A 248 97.79 -63.81 -57.49
C PRO A 248 97.98 -63.12 -56.13
N ASN A 249 98.77 -62.05 -56.17
CA ASN A 249 98.71 -60.82 -55.38
C ASN A 249 97.75 -60.76 -54.15
N PRO A 250 98.26 -60.55 -52.92
CA PRO A 250 97.45 -60.20 -51.76
C PRO A 250 97.21 -58.68 -51.76
N GLY A 251 96.04 -58.23 -52.21
CA GLY A 251 95.84 -56.78 -52.28
C GLY A 251 94.43 -56.30 -52.62
N VAL A 252 93.41 -56.67 -51.84
CA VAL A 252 92.28 -55.76 -51.57
C VAL A 252 91.71 -56.07 -50.17
N SER A 253 92.20 -55.35 -49.16
CA SER A 253 91.50 -55.23 -47.89
C SER A 253 90.32 -54.27 -48.07
N TYR A 254 89.10 -54.80 -48.18
CA TYR A 254 87.92 -53.98 -47.95
C TYR A 254 87.86 -53.72 -46.45
N ALA A 255 87.89 -52.45 -46.06
CA ALA A 255 87.62 -52.03 -44.70
C ALA A 255 86.21 -52.48 -44.33
N VAL A 256 86.10 -53.60 -43.63
CA VAL A 256 84.94 -53.91 -42.79
C VAL A 256 84.92 -52.78 -41.77
N LYS A 257 84.02 -51.82 -41.98
CA LYS A 257 83.66 -50.91 -40.90
C LYS A 257 83.02 -51.81 -39.86
N ASP A 258 83.61 -51.85 -38.67
CA ASP A 258 83.00 -52.43 -37.48
C ASP A 258 81.56 -51.91 -37.42
N GLU A 259 80.61 -52.81 -37.69
CA GLU A 259 79.24 -52.56 -37.31
C GLU A 259 79.28 -52.47 -35.80
N GLN A 260 79.11 -51.24 -35.31
CA GLN A 260 78.79 -50.98 -33.93
C GLN A 260 77.69 -51.97 -33.56
N VAL A 261 78.02 -52.90 -32.67
CA VAL A 261 77.06 -53.64 -31.89
C VAL A 261 76.17 -52.59 -31.25
N ILE A 262 75.00 -52.38 -31.86
CA ILE A 262 73.93 -51.66 -31.21
C ILE A 262 73.50 -52.62 -30.13
N ASP A 263 74.05 -52.40 -28.93
CA ASP A 263 73.55 -53.03 -27.72
C ASP A 263 72.03 -52.91 -27.73
N ASP A 264 71.37 -54.06 -27.59
CA ASP A 264 69.95 -54.17 -27.33
C ASP A 264 69.66 -53.38 -26.05
N TYR A 265 69.35 -52.09 -26.19
CA TYR A 265 68.71 -51.33 -25.12
C TYR A 265 67.35 -51.98 -24.92
N GLU A 266 67.26 -52.81 -23.88
CA GLU A 266 66.01 -53.21 -23.25
C GLU A 266 65.20 -51.93 -22.98
N LEU A 267 64.30 -51.60 -23.89
CA LEU A 267 63.22 -50.66 -23.63
C LEU A 267 62.28 -51.38 -22.66
N GLU A 268 62.58 -51.18 -21.38
CA GLU A 268 61.73 -51.46 -20.25
C GLU A 268 60.33 -50.92 -20.58
N ASN A 269 59.42 -51.84 -20.90
CA ASN A 269 58.01 -51.51 -21.06
C ASN A 269 57.53 -51.01 -19.71
N ASP A 270 57.44 -49.69 -19.56
CA ASP A 270 56.71 -49.02 -18.49
C ASP A 270 55.23 -49.40 -18.62
N ASN A 271 54.89 -50.57 -18.07
CA ASN A 271 53.55 -50.94 -17.67
C ASN A 271 53.19 -50.02 -16.50
N GLY A 272 52.85 -48.78 -16.82
CA GLY A 272 52.26 -47.83 -15.89
C GLY A 272 50.98 -48.43 -15.32
N GLU A 273 51.07 -49.00 -14.12
CA GLU A 273 49.91 -49.35 -13.31
C GLU A 273 49.05 -48.10 -13.14
N PRO A 274 47.72 -48.21 -13.29
CA PRO A 274 46.82 -47.10 -13.02
C PRO A 274 46.87 -46.79 -11.52
N VAL A 275 47.46 -45.64 -11.18
CA VAL A 275 47.42 -45.05 -9.84
C VAL A 275 45.94 -44.92 -9.42
N PRO A 276 45.52 -45.53 -8.29
CA PRO A 276 44.14 -45.39 -7.83
C PRO A 276 43.94 -43.97 -7.29
N PHE A 277 43.10 -43.20 -7.98
CA PHE A 277 42.59 -41.94 -7.44
C PHE A 277 41.84 -42.22 -6.13
N GLN A 278 42.43 -41.73 -5.02
CA GLN A 278 41.77 -41.64 -3.73
C GLN A 278 40.52 -40.77 -3.88
N ARG A 279 39.34 -41.43 -3.83
CA ARG A 279 38.08 -40.75 -3.57
C ARG A 279 38.13 -40.19 -2.16
N THR A 280 38.24 -38.87 -2.04
CA THR A 280 37.93 -38.17 -0.80
C THR A 280 36.44 -38.34 -0.50
N LYS A 281 36.21 -39.09 0.58
CA LYS A 281 34.93 -39.34 1.23
C LYS A 281 34.60 -38.14 2.14
N ASP A 282 33.31 -37.98 2.41
CA ASP A 282 32.67 -37.11 3.41
C ASP A 282 32.39 -35.68 2.92
N THR A 283 31.14 -35.20 2.88
CA THR A 283 30.18 -35.22 4.00
C THR A 283 28.73 -35.26 3.47
N ARG A 284 27.97 -36.27 3.90
CA ARG A 284 26.51 -36.30 3.79
C ARG A 284 25.94 -35.71 5.09
N HIS A 285 25.11 -34.68 4.99
CA HIS A 285 24.05 -34.46 5.98
C HIS A 285 22.72 -34.88 5.37
N SER A 286 22.16 -35.90 6.02
CA SER A 286 20.79 -36.40 5.89
C SER A 286 19.81 -35.42 6.54
N LEU A 287 18.65 -35.24 5.93
CA LEU A 287 17.38 -35.04 6.62
C LEU A 287 16.26 -35.70 5.81
N ASP A 288 15.78 -36.81 6.38
CA ASP A 288 14.46 -37.44 6.27
C ASP A 288 13.32 -36.40 6.32
N ALA A 289 12.06 -36.60 5.91
CA ALA A 289 11.29 -37.68 5.31
C ALA A 289 9.91 -37.10 4.90
N ALA A 290 9.22 -37.79 3.97
CA ALA A 290 7.76 -37.92 3.81
C ALA A 290 6.89 -36.63 3.78
N THR A 291 6.06 -36.40 2.76
CA THR A 291 4.79 -37.13 2.61
C THR A 291 4.23 -36.95 1.20
N ALA A 292 3.75 -38.07 0.64
CA ALA A 292 3.12 -38.22 -0.65
C ALA A 292 1.66 -37.73 -0.65
N HIS A 293 1.18 -37.21 -1.78
CA HIS A 293 -0.20 -37.48 -2.25
C HIS A 293 -0.29 -37.42 -3.79
N THR A 294 -0.29 -38.62 -4.39
CA THR A 294 -1.21 -39.13 -5.42
C THR A 294 -1.61 -38.30 -6.65
N SER A 295 -1.09 -38.78 -7.79
CA SER A 295 -1.68 -38.97 -9.13
C SER A 295 -3.16 -38.62 -9.37
N LYS A 296 -3.42 -37.91 -10.49
CA LYS A 296 -4.47 -38.34 -11.44
C LYS A 296 -4.22 -37.87 -12.87
N LYS A 297 -4.32 -38.85 -13.76
CA LYS A 297 -4.15 -38.92 -15.21
C LYS A 297 -5.45 -38.52 -15.92
N GLY A 298 -5.37 -37.91 -17.11
CA GLY A 298 -6.51 -37.85 -18.03
C GLY A 298 -6.32 -36.89 -19.22
N ASN A 299 -5.95 -37.44 -20.37
CA ASN A 299 -5.93 -36.80 -21.69
C ASN A 299 -7.31 -36.23 -22.09
N LYS A 300 -7.31 -35.18 -22.93
CA LYS A 300 -7.97 -35.21 -24.25
C LYS A 300 -7.57 -33.99 -25.10
N GLU A 301 -7.13 -34.30 -26.31
CA GLU A 301 -7.10 -33.43 -27.47
C GLU A 301 -8.54 -33.03 -27.83
N ASP A 302 -8.76 -31.80 -28.27
CA ASP A 302 -9.69 -31.47 -29.34
C ASP A 302 -9.42 -30.06 -29.87
N ALA A 303 -9.76 -29.90 -31.15
CA ALA A 303 -9.21 -28.96 -32.11
C ALA A 303 -9.73 -27.50 -32.03
N LEU A 304 -8.94 -26.64 -32.70
CA LEU A 304 -9.16 -25.26 -33.20
C LEU A 304 -10.59 -24.98 -33.76
N PRO A 305 -11.04 -23.71 -34.01
CA PRO A 305 -10.20 -22.56 -34.41
C PRO A 305 -10.63 -21.12 -34.00
N ALA A 306 -9.71 -20.19 -34.27
CA ALA A 306 -9.89 -18.80 -34.73
C ALA A 306 -10.80 -17.83 -33.95
N SER A 307 -10.17 -16.78 -33.41
CA SER A 307 -10.74 -15.43 -33.46
C SER A 307 -9.61 -14.41 -33.57
N GLU A 308 -9.57 -13.73 -34.70
CA GLU A 308 -8.78 -12.54 -34.99
C GLU A 308 -9.04 -11.46 -33.94
N LYS A 309 -7.97 -10.84 -33.42
CA LYS A 309 -8.03 -9.59 -32.67
C LYS A 309 -7.01 -8.62 -33.24
N GLU A 310 -7.52 -7.83 -34.18
CA GLU A 310 -7.27 -6.41 -34.41
C GLU A 310 -6.25 -5.76 -33.47
N ILE A 311 -5.09 -5.39 -34.03
CA ILE A 311 -4.07 -4.55 -33.41
C ILE A 311 -4.45 -3.10 -33.74
N ILE A 312 -4.91 -2.35 -32.73
CA ILE A 312 -5.08 -0.90 -32.81
C ILE A 312 -3.71 -0.26 -32.61
N ASP A 313 -3.21 0.38 -33.67
CA ASP A 313 -2.05 1.24 -33.67
C ASP A 313 -2.46 2.60 -33.08
N LEU A 314 -1.90 2.96 -31.92
CA LEU A 314 -2.05 4.31 -31.35
C LEU A 314 -0.71 5.02 -31.54
N SER A 315 -0.70 5.89 -32.54
CA SER A 315 0.31 6.91 -32.76
C SER A 315 0.30 7.91 -31.60
N ASP A 316 1.39 7.94 -30.84
CA ASP A 316 1.70 9.00 -29.87
C ASP A 316 2.26 10.20 -30.66
N ASP A 317 1.45 11.26 -30.75
CA ASP A 317 1.78 12.53 -31.40
C ASP A 317 2.24 13.50 -30.29
N ASP A 318 3.55 13.59 -30.11
CA ASP A 318 4.22 14.54 -29.22
C ASP A 318 4.14 15.96 -29.82
N ASP A 319 3.08 16.71 -29.50
CA ASP A 319 3.01 18.16 -29.74
C ASP A 319 3.27 18.93 -28.44
N ASP A 320 4.57 19.15 -28.15
CA ASP A 320 5.04 19.97 -27.03
C ASP A 320 5.50 21.34 -27.56
N GLY A 321 4.65 22.35 -27.37
CA GLY A 321 4.83 23.69 -27.94
C GLY A 321 4.25 24.82 -27.10
N CYS A 322 4.74 24.98 -25.86
CA CYS A 322 4.43 26.12 -24.99
C CYS A 322 4.69 27.49 -25.65
N LYS A 323 3.78 28.48 -25.45
CA LYS A 323 4.01 29.74 -24.68
C LYS A 323 2.91 30.81 -24.82
N TYR A 324 2.87 31.66 -23.78
CA TYR A 324 2.28 33.01 -23.62
C TYR A 324 0.87 33.05 -22.98
N GLN A 325 0.78 33.35 -21.67
CA GLN A 325 0.61 34.69 -21.06
C GLN A 325 -0.70 35.39 -21.44
N GLY A 326 -1.59 35.59 -20.45
CA GLY A 326 -2.71 36.53 -20.61
C GLY A 326 -3.85 36.38 -19.59
N LEU A 327 -3.67 36.97 -18.41
CA LEU A 327 -4.60 37.81 -17.64
C LEU A 327 -6.13 37.53 -17.60
N HIS A 328 -6.67 37.74 -16.39
CA HIS A 328 -8.08 38.01 -16.03
C HIS A 328 -9.04 36.79 -16.10
N ARG A 329 -10.05 36.60 -15.25
CA ARG A 329 -10.65 37.31 -14.10
C ARG A 329 -11.60 36.31 -13.42
N GLU A 330 -11.92 36.58 -12.16
CA GLU A 330 -13.18 36.25 -11.47
C GLU A 330 -13.59 34.77 -11.33
N LYS A 331 -13.25 34.20 -10.16
CA LYS A 331 -13.91 33.01 -9.59
C LYS A 331 -15.29 33.39 -9.06
N ALA A 332 -16.35 32.97 -9.75
CA ALA A 332 -17.65 32.74 -9.16
C ALA A 332 -17.69 31.29 -8.65
N ILE A 333 -17.76 31.11 -7.33
CA ILE A 333 -17.97 29.79 -6.71
C ILE A 333 -19.49 29.60 -6.59
N SER A 334 -20.08 28.91 -7.55
CA SER A 334 -21.43 28.38 -7.43
C SER A 334 -21.44 27.19 -6.49
N GLN A 335 -22.27 27.33 -5.47
CA GLN A 335 -22.70 26.35 -4.49
C GLN A 335 -23.39 25.16 -5.17
N THR A 336 -22.78 23.98 -5.16
CA THR A 336 -23.45 22.71 -5.46
C THR A 336 -23.77 21.99 -4.16
N ILE A 337 -25.06 22.02 -3.79
CA ILE A 337 -25.65 21.13 -2.79
C ILE A 337 -25.82 19.78 -3.49
N GLY A 338 -24.95 18.83 -3.16
CA GLY A 338 -25.11 17.43 -3.51
C GLY A 338 -25.73 16.70 -2.32
N GLU A 339 -26.99 16.31 -2.48
CA GLU A 339 -27.71 15.41 -1.58
C GLU A 339 -26.95 14.09 -1.45
N ASN A 340 -26.49 13.77 -0.24
CA ASN A 340 -25.92 12.47 0.07
C ASN A 340 -26.83 11.78 1.10
N GLU A 341 -27.83 11.06 0.59
CA GLU A 341 -28.53 10.02 1.33
C GLU A 341 -27.61 8.81 1.49
N HIS A 342 -26.98 8.66 2.66
CA HIS A 342 -26.39 7.39 3.06
C HIS A 342 -27.08 6.84 4.31
N ALA A 343 -27.80 5.74 4.08
CA ALA A 343 -28.50 4.95 5.08
C ALA A 343 -27.56 4.45 6.19
N GLN A 344 -27.93 4.77 7.43
CA GLN A 344 -27.39 4.19 8.65
C GLN A 344 -27.59 2.67 8.67
N ARG A 345 -26.51 1.90 8.68
CA ARG A 345 -26.50 0.55 9.27
C ARG A 345 -25.67 0.63 10.56
N VAL A 346 -26.37 0.81 11.67
CA VAL A 346 -25.83 0.68 13.02
C VAL A 346 -25.73 -0.82 13.32
N GLU A 347 -24.52 -1.35 13.29
CA GLU A 347 -24.23 -2.70 13.77
C GLU A 347 -24.03 -2.64 15.29
N THR A 348 -24.95 -3.26 16.02
CA THR A 348 -24.99 -3.26 17.48
C THR A 348 -24.03 -4.32 18.03
N ILE A 349 -22.89 -3.89 18.55
CA ILE A 349 -21.97 -4.76 19.31
C ILE A 349 -22.58 -5.04 20.69
N LYS A 350 -23.16 -6.23 20.85
CA LYS A 350 -23.57 -6.78 22.15
C LYS A 350 -22.32 -7.09 22.99
N ARG A 351 -22.04 -6.25 23.98
CA ARG A 351 -21.04 -6.51 25.03
C ARG A 351 -21.66 -7.46 26.07
N LYS A 352 -21.15 -8.70 26.16
CA LYS A 352 -21.50 -9.65 27.23
C LYS A 352 -20.81 -9.19 28.52
N HIS A 353 -21.60 -8.89 29.55
CA HIS A 353 -21.13 -8.81 30.94
C HIS A 353 -20.99 -10.23 31.47
N ALA A 354 -19.82 -10.57 31.99
CA ALA A 354 -19.63 -11.62 32.99
C ALA A 354 -19.00 -10.94 34.20
N SER A 355 -19.75 -10.85 35.28
CA SER A 355 -19.28 -10.35 36.58
C SER A 355 -19.68 -11.37 37.63
N ASP A 356 -18.78 -12.30 37.88
CA ASP A 356 -18.78 -13.14 39.08
C ASP A 356 -17.39 -13.00 39.71
N ILE A 357 -17.27 -12.12 40.71
CA ILE A 357 -16.25 -12.27 41.76
C ILE A 357 -16.92 -11.85 43.07
N GLU A 358 -17.28 -12.87 43.84
CA GLU A 358 -17.54 -12.81 45.28
C GLU A 358 -16.27 -12.34 46.00
N ILE A 359 -16.38 -11.31 46.85
CA ILE A 359 -15.39 -11.06 47.90
C ILE A 359 -16.13 -10.99 49.22
N SER A 360 -15.89 -12.04 50.00
CA SER A 360 -16.32 -12.24 51.37
C SER A 360 -15.86 -11.12 52.30
N THR A 361 -16.78 -10.77 53.19
CA THR A 361 -16.58 -9.93 54.37
C THR A 361 -15.65 -10.59 55.40
N CYS A 362 -14.66 -9.85 55.89
CA CYS A 362 -13.98 -10.02 57.18
C CYS A 362 -13.72 -8.60 57.70
N THR A 363 -14.52 -8.11 58.64
CA THR A 363 -14.21 -8.02 60.09
C THR A 363 -12.94 -7.23 60.40
N GLU A 364 -13.12 -6.02 60.95
CA GLU A 364 -12.44 -5.51 62.17
C GLU A 364 -12.68 -3.98 62.29
N GLY A 365 -12.99 -3.51 63.51
CA GLY A 365 -12.97 -2.10 63.90
C GLY A 365 -14.32 -1.53 64.32
#